data_AF-A0A3A5W7Q8-F1
#
_entry.id   AF-A0A3A5W7Q8-F1
#
_cell.length_a   1.000
_cell.length_b   1.000
_cell.length_c   1.000
_cell.angle_alpha   90.00
_cell.angle_beta   90.00
_cell.angle_gamma   90.00
#
_symmetry.space_group_name_H-M   'P 1'
#
loop_
_entity.id
_entity.type
_entity.pdbx_description
1 polymer ?
#
loop_
_entity_poly.entity_id
_entity_poly.type
_entity_poly.pdbx_seq_one_letter_code
_entity_poly.pdbx_strand_id
1 'polypeptide(L)'
;MGGGKKRRQRGPRQLSPTVRLDRRTLWTLNAVPGTDVYGESLRRFSGHEHRRWDPNRSKLGAGMLRTRAAPERLLPTPGETVLYLGAGHGTSVSHLYDHL
;
A
#
# COMPACT_ATOMS: atom_id res chain seq x y z
N MET A 1 -37.31 7.95 14.62
CA MET A 1 -35.90 8.12 15.04
C MET A 1 -35.05 7.10 14.29
N GLY A 2 -34.38 7.51 13.22
CA GLY A 2 -33.65 6.62 12.32
C GLY A 2 -32.35 6.12 12.96
N GLY A 3 -32.28 4.82 13.23
CA GLY A 3 -31.11 4.15 13.77
C GLY A 3 -29.89 4.35 12.86
N GLY A 4 -28.96 5.21 13.29
CA GLY A 4 -27.67 5.40 12.64
C GLY A 4 -26.92 4.08 12.62
N LYS A 5 -26.78 3.48 11.42
CA LYS A 5 -25.91 2.32 11.21
C LYS A 5 -24.50 2.71 11.65
N LYS A 6 -24.07 2.22 12.83
CA LYS A 6 -22.69 2.35 13.31
C LYS A 6 -21.76 1.85 12.21
N ARG A 7 -21.09 2.76 11.51
CA ARG A 7 -20.00 2.44 10.59
C ARG A 7 -18.96 1.68 11.42
N ARG A 8 -18.95 0.35 11.33
CA ARG A 8 -17.86 -0.49 11.85
C ARG A 8 -16.58 0.08 11.26
N GLN A 9 -15.80 0.81 12.06
CA GLN A 9 -14.46 1.20 11.68
C GLN A 9 -13.68 -0.11 11.53
N ARG A 10 -13.49 -0.57 10.29
CA ARG A 10 -12.61 -1.69 10.03
C ARG A 10 -11.22 -1.23 10.42
N GLY A 11 -10.62 -1.93 11.40
CA GLY A 11 -9.22 -1.71 11.76
C GLY A 11 -8.30 -1.89 10.55
N PRO A 12 -7.01 -1.55 10.68
CA PRO A 12 -6.08 -1.68 9.58
C PRO A 12 -6.05 -3.13 9.09
N ARG A 13 -6.17 -3.31 7.77
CA ARG A 13 -6.08 -4.62 7.12
C ARG A 13 -4.64 -4.81 6.63
N GLN A 14 -3.97 -5.85 7.07
CA GLN A 14 -2.69 -6.25 6.53
C GLN A 14 -2.90 -6.96 5.18
N LEU A 15 -2.18 -6.55 4.13
CA LEU A 15 -2.22 -7.18 2.81
C LEU A 15 -1.02 -8.10 2.58
N SER A 16 0.13 -7.73 3.14
CA SER A 16 1.34 -8.55 3.25
C SER A 16 2.12 -8.11 4.50
N PRO A 17 3.21 -8.77 4.93
CA PRO A 17 3.98 -8.31 6.10
C PRO A 17 4.40 -6.83 6.04
N THR A 18 4.64 -6.31 4.83
CA THR A 18 5.12 -4.95 4.57
C THR A 18 4.07 -4.01 3.99
N VAL A 19 2.95 -4.53 3.46
CA VAL A 19 1.88 -3.71 2.86
C VAL A 19 0.62 -3.75 3.71
N ARG A 20 0.08 -2.59 4.04
CA ARG A 20 -1.12 -2.44 4.86
C ARG A 20 -2.10 -1.42 4.31
N LEU A 21 -3.37 -1.63 4.62
CA LEU A 21 -4.47 -0.73 4.32
C LEU A 21 -5.02 -0.14 5.62
N ASP A 22 -4.84 1.16 5.83
CA ASP A 22 -5.37 1.90 6.98
C ASP A 22 -6.32 3.01 6.50
N ARG A 23 -7.58 2.99 6.95
CA ARG A 23 -8.62 3.98 6.60
C ARG A 23 -8.69 4.34 5.10
N ARG A 24 -8.64 3.31 4.23
CA ARG A 24 -8.61 3.41 2.75
C ARG A 24 -7.32 3.97 2.13
N THR A 25 -6.27 4.15 2.92
CA THR A 25 -4.95 4.54 2.45
C THR A 25 -4.04 3.32 2.47
N LEU A 26 -3.37 3.06 1.35
CA LEU A 26 -2.35 2.03 1.26
C LEU A 26 -1.02 2.57 1.78
N TRP A 27 -0.28 1.70 2.47
CA TRP A 27 1.01 2.00 3.05
C TRP A 27 1.95 0.83 2.80
N THR A 28 3.19 1.12 2.45
CA THR A 28 4.29 0.13 2.37
C THR A 28 5.33 0.45 3.44
N LEU A 29 5.91 -0.57 4.06
CA LEU A 29 7.04 -0.42 4.97
C LEU A 29 8.18 0.26 4.20
N ASN A 30 8.72 1.36 4.71
CA ASN A 30 9.80 2.06 4.03
C ASN A 30 11.07 1.21 4.10
N ALA A 31 11.54 0.69 2.95
CA ALA A 31 12.79 -0.06 2.90
C ALA A 31 14.01 0.84 3.19
N VAL A 32 13.90 2.15 2.94
CA VAL A 32 14.95 3.14 3.20
C VAL A 32 14.36 4.28 4.07
N PRO A 33 14.30 4.11 5.40
CA PRO A 33 13.70 5.08 6.30
C PRO A 33 14.26 6.50 6.12
N GLY A 34 13.38 7.50 6.18
CA GLY A 34 13.69 8.91 5.94
C GLY A 34 13.64 9.32 4.47
N THR A 35 13.45 8.38 3.54
CA THR A 35 13.42 8.66 2.10
C THR A 35 12.00 8.50 1.54
N ASP A 36 11.53 9.53 0.84
CA ASP A 36 10.39 9.46 -0.07
C ASP A 36 10.87 9.48 -1.54
N VAL A 37 10.02 9.10 -2.50
CA VAL A 37 10.40 9.01 -3.92
C VAL A 37 9.73 10.08 -4.77
N TYR A 38 8.47 10.41 -4.48
CA TYR A 38 7.69 11.35 -5.27
C TYR A 38 6.93 12.37 -4.41
N GLY A 39 7.42 12.63 -3.19
CA GLY A 39 6.81 13.54 -2.23
C GLY A 39 5.64 12.93 -1.44
N GLU A 40 5.55 11.60 -1.39
CA GLU A 40 4.50 10.92 -0.62
C GLU A 40 4.72 11.05 0.89
N SER A 41 3.62 10.99 1.64
CA SER A 41 3.67 11.12 3.10
C SER A 41 4.35 9.92 3.75
N LEU A 42 5.28 10.19 4.66
CA LEU A 42 5.89 9.20 5.55
C LEU A 42 5.14 9.17 6.88
N ARG A 43 4.86 7.97 7.42
CA ARG A 43 4.19 7.80 8.71
C ARG A 43 4.70 6.59 9.44
N ARG A 44 4.91 6.71 10.75
CA ARG A 44 5.28 5.58 11.60
C ARG A 44 4.04 4.83 12.09
N PHE A 45 4.09 3.51 11.95
CA PHE A 45 3.13 2.57 12.55
C PHE A 45 3.90 1.54 13.35
N SER A 46 3.54 1.35 14.63
CA SER A 46 4.19 0.38 15.51
C SER A 46 5.73 0.46 15.50
N GLY A 47 6.27 1.69 15.49
CA GLY A 47 7.73 1.92 15.48
C GLY A 47 8.39 1.91 14.10
N HIS A 48 7.71 1.40 13.06
CA HIS A 48 8.27 1.29 11.71
C HIS A 48 7.73 2.39 10.78
N GLU A 49 8.61 3.00 9.99
CA GLU A 49 8.21 4.00 9.01
C GLU A 49 7.58 3.36 7.78
N HIS A 50 6.49 3.95 7.30
CA HIS A 50 5.79 3.52 6.11
C HIS A 50 5.60 4.69 5.15
N ARG A 51 5.61 4.38 3.87
CA ARG A 51 5.35 5.30 2.77
C ARG A 51 3.91 5.18 2.31
N ARG A 52 3.25 6.31 2.10
CA ARG A 52 1.88 6.32 1.54
C ARG A 52 1.93 5.90 0.07
N TRP A 53 1.16 4.88 -0.29
CA TRP A 53 1.00 4.49 -1.68
C TRP A 53 -0.23 5.17 -2.29
N ASP A 54 0.00 6.17 -3.16
CA ASP A 54 -1.08 6.90 -3.84
C ASP A 54 -1.73 6.07 -4.97
N PRO A 55 -3.01 5.68 -4.84
CA PRO A 55 -3.73 4.93 -5.87
C PRO A 55 -3.95 5.73 -7.17
N ASN A 56 -3.95 7.06 -7.12
CA ASN A 56 -4.12 7.89 -8.32
C ASN A 56 -2.86 7.92 -9.19
N ARG A 57 -1.71 7.54 -8.61
CA ARG A 57 -0.41 7.47 -9.29
C ARG A 57 0.08 6.04 -9.51
N SER A 58 -0.72 5.04 -9.12
CA SER A 58 -0.40 3.61 -9.24
C SER A 58 -1.63 2.80 -9.62
N LYS A 59 -1.60 2.20 -10.82
CA LYS A 59 -2.66 1.28 -11.27
C LYS A 59 -2.79 0.07 -10.33
N LEU A 60 -1.65 -0.41 -9.81
CA LEU A 60 -1.61 -1.52 -8.85
C LEU A 60 -2.25 -1.12 -7.52
N GLY A 61 -1.92 0.06 -6.99
CA GLY A 61 -2.53 0.63 -5.80
C GLY A 61 -4.04 0.82 -5.94
N ALA A 62 -4.49 1.36 -7.09
CA ALA A 62 -5.91 1.45 -7.42
C ALA A 62 -6.58 0.07 -7.49
N GLY A 63 -5.92 -0.92 -8.09
CA GLY A 63 -6.40 -2.30 -8.17
C GLY A 63 -6.62 -2.91 -6.79
N MET A 64 -5.64 -2.79 -5.89
CA MET A 64 -5.74 -3.25 -4.50
C MET A 64 -6.88 -2.59 -3.72
N LEU A 65 -7.19 -1.32 -3.98
CA LEU A 65 -8.32 -0.64 -3.32
C LEU A 65 -9.69 -1.01 -3.90
N ARG A 66 -9.76 -1.27 -5.21
CA ARG A 66 -11.03 -1.43 -5.93
C ARG A 66 -11.48 -2.88 -6.07
N THR A 67 -10.55 -3.83 -6.01
CA THR A 67 -10.89 -5.24 -6.17
C THR A 67 -11.87 -5.71 -5.09
N ARG A 68 -12.85 -6.51 -5.51
CA ARG A 68 -13.79 -7.19 -4.61
C ARG A 68 -13.27 -8.57 -4.18
N ALA A 69 -12.18 -9.02 -4.79
CA ALA A 69 -11.53 -10.29 -4.49
C ALA A 69 -10.47 -10.12 -3.38
N ALA A 70 -9.39 -10.90 -3.44
CA ALA A 70 -8.27 -10.86 -2.51
C ALA A 70 -7.19 -9.86 -3.00
N PRO A 71 -7.14 -8.60 -2.49
CA PRO A 71 -6.14 -7.61 -2.88
C PRO A 71 -4.69 -8.04 -2.63
N GLU A 72 -4.45 -8.85 -1.60
CA GLU A 72 -3.16 -9.47 -1.30
C GLU A 72 -2.58 -10.29 -2.47
N ARG A 73 -3.43 -10.87 -3.34
CA ARG A 73 -2.98 -11.64 -4.52
C ARG A 73 -2.45 -10.78 -5.66
N LEU A 74 -2.61 -9.46 -5.59
CA LEU A 74 -2.06 -8.53 -6.58
C LEU A 74 -0.60 -8.18 -6.27
N LEU A 75 -0.12 -8.51 -5.07
CA LEU A 75 1.28 -8.35 -4.70
C LEU A 75 2.06 -9.60 -5.11
N PRO A 76 3.31 -9.45 -5.58
CA PRO A 76 4.21 -10.58 -5.76
C PRO A 76 4.50 -11.26 -4.43
N THR A 77 5.01 -12.49 -4.46
CA THR A 77 5.46 -13.15 -3.23
C THR A 77 6.80 -12.55 -2.80
N PRO A 78 7.02 -12.23 -1.51
CA PRO A 78 8.32 -11.77 -1.03
C PRO A 78 9.46 -12.72 -1.42
N GLY A 79 10.58 -12.16 -1.87
CA GLY A 79 11.71 -12.92 -2.40
C GLY A 79 11.60 -13.37 -3.87
N GLU A 80 10.49 -13.10 -4.56
CA GLU A 80 10.39 -13.35 -6.00
C GLU A 80 11.20 -12.32 -6.82
N THR A 81 11.73 -12.78 -7.96
CA THR A 81 12.28 -11.89 -8.97
C THR A 81 11.16 -11.40 -9.89
N VAL A 82 10.95 -10.09 -9.94
CA VAL A 82 9.84 -9.47 -10.68
C VAL A 82 10.35 -8.59 -11.83
N LEU A 83 9.83 -8.83 -13.04
CA LEU A 83 10.00 -7.93 -14.18
C LEU A 83 8.82 -6.97 -14.27
N TYR A 84 9.05 -5.68 -13.97
CA TYR A 84 8.03 -4.63 -14.10
C TYR A 84 8.22 -3.84 -15.39
N LEU A 85 7.39 -4.11 -16.41
CA LEU A 85 7.45 -3.40 -17.69
C LEU A 85 6.70 -2.06 -17.64
N GLY A 86 7.33 -1.00 -18.12
CA GLY A 86 6.74 0.35 -18.14
C GLY A 86 6.90 1.13 -16.83
N ALA A 87 8.03 0.98 -16.14
CA ALA A 87 8.38 1.73 -14.93
C ALA A 87 8.79 3.18 -15.25
N GLY A 88 7.83 4.05 -15.61
CA GLY A 88 8.13 5.43 -16.02
C GLY A 88 8.80 6.29 -14.94
N HIS A 89 8.07 6.69 -13.90
CA HIS A 89 8.57 7.56 -12.82
C HIS A 89 8.91 6.79 -11.53
N GLY A 90 8.90 5.45 -11.56
CA GLY A 90 9.19 4.64 -10.38
C GLY A 90 8.13 4.65 -9.26
N THR A 91 7.07 5.47 -9.35
CA THR A 91 6.05 5.65 -8.29
C THR A 91 5.34 4.37 -7.84
N SER A 92 5.26 3.36 -8.70
CA SER A 92 4.69 2.04 -8.35
C SER A 92 5.76 1.03 -7.98
N VAL A 93 6.89 1.06 -8.69
CA VAL A 93 8.00 0.11 -8.48
C VAL A 93 8.69 0.34 -7.15
N SER A 94 8.80 1.58 -6.67
CA SER A 94 9.37 1.86 -5.35
C SER A 94 8.58 1.20 -4.21
N HIS A 95 7.25 1.13 -4.33
CA HIS A 95 6.40 0.44 -3.36
C HIS A 95 6.44 -1.09 -3.51
N LEU A 96 6.75 -1.60 -4.71
CA LEU A 96 7.04 -3.02 -4.89
C LEU A 96 8.42 -3.38 -4.31
N TYR A 97 9.41 -2.50 -4.44
CA TYR A 97 10.72 -2.64 -3.80
C TYR A 97 10.61 -2.64 -2.27
N ASP A 98 9.80 -1.74 -1.70
CA ASP A 98 9.47 -1.75 -0.26
C ASP A 98 8.84 -3.08 0.21
N HIS A 99 8.17 -3.78 -0.71
CA HIS A 99 7.40 -4.97 -0.39
C HIS A 99 8.21 -6.28 -0.45
N LEU A 100 9.06 -6.39 -1.48
CA LEU A 100 9.85 -7.58 -1.82
C LEU A 100 11.01 -7.82 -0.84
#